data_AF-G0PEA1-F1
#
_entry.id   AF-G0PEA1-F1
#
_cell.length_a   1.000
_cell.length_b   1.000
_cell.length_c   1.000
_cell.angle_alpha   90.00
_cell.angle_beta   90.00
_cell.angle_gamma   90.00
#
_symmetry.space_group_name_H-M   'P 1'
#
loop_
_entity.id
_entity.type
_entity.pdbx_description
1 polymer ?
#
loop_
_entity_poly.entity_id
_entity_poly.type
_entity_poly.pdbx_seq_one_letter_code
_entity_poly.pdbx_strand_id
1 'polypeptide(L)'
;MNFGLNSSITYSNGSDIFSTIQNYMNMNTTELNKVCKARTNFYHCLGHSHFTCMNLHTRLQSNNTDSSNGFDYVRTFRSLEWICGGGLRDANNQFTSFGSFSNSTVYQGCMTSFNQTATTSNFCSSVQATGNCLSSANSNSTGQAAAGRFGCESFRYTFNKACPGLQC
;
A
#
# COMPACT_ATOMS: atom_id res chain seq x y z
N MET A 1 -5.30 -6.61 18.68
CA MET A 1 -4.48 -6.06 17.58
C MET A 1 -4.15 -4.65 17.95
N ASN A 2 -2.88 -4.22 17.96
CA ASN A 2 -2.63 -2.81 18.13
C ASN A 2 -1.45 -2.37 17.26
N PHE A 3 -1.76 -1.82 16.09
CA PHE A 3 -0.82 -1.02 15.29
C PHE A 3 -0.58 0.36 15.94
N GLY A 4 -0.69 0.47 17.27
CA GLY A 4 -0.83 1.76 17.97
C GLY A 4 -2.16 2.49 17.69
N LEU A 5 -3.10 1.83 17.02
CA LEU A 5 -4.44 2.35 16.73
C LEU A 5 -5.32 2.29 17.98
N ASN A 6 -6.08 3.36 18.23
CA ASN A 6 -7.08 3.39 19.28
C ASN A 6 -8.05 2.19 19.12
N SER A 7 -8.44 1.55 20.22
CA SER A 7 -9.37 0.41 20.24
C SER A 7 -10.76 0.73 19.65
N SER A 8 -11.09 2.02 19.48
CA SER A 8 -12.30 2.48 18.78
C SER A 8 -12.19 2.48 17.25
N ILE A 9 -10.98 2.36 16.69
CA ILE A 9 -10.76 2.32 15.25
C ILE A 9 -11.15 0.94 14.73
N THR A 10 -12.12 0.92 13.83
CA THR A 10 -12.59 -0.30 13.18
C THR A 10 -12.11 -0.36 11.73
N TYR A 11 -12.37 -1.48 11.08
CA TYR A 11 -12.15 -1.67 9.63
C TYR A 11 -12.96 -0.72 8.73
N SER A 12 -13.84 0.11 9.31
CA SER A 12 -14.59 1.19 8.62
C SER A 12 -13.80 2.51 8.55
N ASN A 13 -12.77 2.66 9.39
CA ASN A 13 -11.92 3.84 9.49
C ASN A 13 -10.66 3.71 8.61
N GLY A 14 -10.84 3.41 7.32
CA GLY A 14 -9.74 3.09 6.40
C GLY A 14 -8.70 4.20 6.28
N SER A 15 -9.13 5.46 6.21
CA SER A 15 -8.22 6.61 6.08
C SER A 15 -7.44 6.90 7.38
N ASP A 16 -8.01 6.63 8.55
CA ASP A 16 -7.31 6.74 9.85
C ASP A 16 -6.25 5.64 10.00
N ILE A 17 -6.60 4.42 9.58
CA ILE A 17 -5.70 3.27 9.52
C ILE A 17 -4.55 3.57 8.55
N PHE A 18 -4.86 4.08 7.35
CA PHE A 18 -3.86 4.47 6.36
C PHE A 18 -2.92 5.53 6.93
N SER A 19 -3.45 6.61 7.49
CA SER A 19 -2.65 7.71 8.04
C SER A 19 -1.72 7.25 9.17
N THR A 20 -2.24 6.40 10.06
CA THR A 20 -1.46 5.85 11.17
C THR A 20 -0.33 4.94 10.67
N ILE A 21 -0.64 4.02 9.76
CA ILE A 21 0.35 3.09 9.21
C ILE A 21 1.39 3.83 8.37
N GLN A 22 0.99 4.84 7.61
CA GLN A 22 1.92 5.71 6.89
C GLN A 22 2.87 6.45 7.83
N ASN A 23 2.37 6.96 8.96
CA ASN A 23 3.24 7.56 9.97
C ASN A 23 4.27 6.55 10.51
N TYR A 24 3.90 5.30 10.74
CA TYR A 24 4.87 4.25 11.12
C TYR A 24 5.88 3.93 10.02
N MET A 25 5.46 3.93 8.75
CA MET A 25 6.36 3.71 7.61
C MET A 25 7.32 4.89 7.37
N ASN A 26 7.04 6.08 7.92
CA ASN A 26 7.86 7.27 7.78
C ASN A 26 8.91 7.46 8.90
N MET A 27 8.97 6.57 9.91
CA MET A 27 9.82 6.77 11.10
C MET A 27 11.23 6.16 10.98
N ASN A 28 11.38 4.85 11.21
CA ASN A 28 12.66 4.14 11.12
C ASN A 28 12.42 2.63 10.91
N THR A 29 13.47 1.89 10.56
CA THR A 29 13.42 0.44 10.32
C THR A 29 12.95 -0.37 11.54
N THR A 30 13.11 0.15 12.77
CA THR A 30 12.61 -0.50 13.99
C THR A 30 11.09 -0.43 14.05
N GLU A 31 10.51 0.72 13.73
CA GLU A 31 9.05 0.89 13.63
C GLU A 31 8.47 0.10 12.46
N LEU A 32 9.17 0.02 11.33
CA LEU A 32 8.80 -0.86 10.23
C LEU A 32 8.68 -2.33 10.66
N ASN A 33 9.67 -2.84 11.39
CA ASN A 33 9.63 -4.20 11.92
C ASN A 33 8.46 -4.42 12.89
N LYS A 34 8.09 -3.42 13.70
CA LYS A 34 6.90 -3.49 14.56
C LYS A 34 5.61 -3.57 13.75
N VAL A 35 5.48 -2.77 12.69
CA VAL A 35 4.33 -2.82 11.77
C VAL A 35 4.25 -4.20 11.10
N CYS A 36 5.38 -4.76 10.67
CA CYS A 36 5.41 -6.08 10.04
C CYS A 36 5.05 -7.21 11.00
N LYS A 37 5.48 -7.12 12.27
CA LYS A 37 5.02 -8.03 13.33
C LYS A 37 3.52 -7.88 13.58
N ALA A 38 3.01 -6.66 13.66
CA ALA A 38 1.59 -6.39 13.83
C ALA A 38 0.74 -6.92 12.67
N ARG A 39 1.19 -6.77 11.42
CA ARG A 39 0.57 -7.35 10.23
C ARG A 39 0.55 -8.87 10.29
N THR A 40 1.62 -9.50 10.73
CA THR A 40 1.70 -10.96 10.88
C THR A 40 0.69 -11.46 11.90
N ASN A 41 0.60 -10.80 13.06
CA ASN A 41 -0.40 -11.11 14.08
C ASN A 41 -1.83 -10.88 13.56
N PHE A 42 -2.04 -9.82 12.77
CA PHE A 42 -3.33 -9.51 12.14
C PHE A 42 -3.76 -10.64 11.19
N TYR A 43 -2.85 -11.09 10.32
CA TYR A 43 -3.07 -12.22 9.43
C TYR A 43 -3.41 -13.51 10.20
N HIS A 44 -2.66 -13.84 11.25
CA HIS A 44 -2.94 -15.02 12.07
C HIS A 44 -4.29 -14.95 12.78
N CYS A 45 -4.68 -13.77 13.25
CA CYS A 45 -5.96 -13.58 13.93
C CYS A 45 -7.16 -13.74 12.99
N LEU A 46 -7.05 -13.28 11.74
CA LEU A 46 -8.12 -13.45 10.73
C LEU A 46 -8.10 -14.84 10.07
N GLY A 47 -6.95 -15.49 10.01
CA GLY A 47 -6.78 -16.81 9.42
C GLY A 47 -7.32 -16.88 8.00
N HIS A 48 -8.22 -17.83 7.74
CA HIS A 48 -8.85 -18.05 6.43
C HIS A 48 -9.68 -16.85 5.95
N SER A 49 -10.22 -16.04 6.86
CA SER A 49 -11.04 -14.88 6.51
C SER A 49 -10.22 -13.69 6.01
N HIS A 50 -8.89 -13.72 6.18
CA HIS A 50 -8.01 -12.59 5.82
C HIS A 50 -8.20 -12.13 4.37
N PHE A 51 -8.18 -13.05 3.40
CA PHE A 51 -8.29 -12.69 1.99
C PHE A 51 -9.67 -12.13 1.62
N THR A 52 -10.72 -12.59 2.29
CA THR A 52 -12.08 -12.06 2.14
C THR A 52 -12.17 -10.66 2.74
N CYS A 53 -11.59 -10.43 3.92
CA CYS A 53 -11.54 -9.12 4.56
C CYS A 53 -10.72 -8.10 3.75
N MET A 54 -9.71 -8.56 3.02
CA MET A 54 -8.87 -7.74 2.14
C MET A 54 -9.38 -7.68 0.69
N ASN A 55 -10.61 -8.14 0.41
CA ASN A 55 -11.21 -8.08 -0.91
C ASN A 55 -11.97 -6.76 -1.09
N LEU A 56 -11.48 -5.90 -1.99
CA LEU A 56 -12.10 -4.60 -2.28
C LEU A 56 -13.55 -4.73 -2.74
N HIS A 57 -13.85 -5.72 -3.58
CA HIS A 57 -15.22 -5.94 -4.07
C HIS A 57 -16.18 -6.30 -2.93
N THR A 58 -15.80 -7.26 -2.08
CA THR A 58 -16.58 -7.62 -0.88
C THR A 58 -16.75 -6.41 0.05
N ARG A 59 -15.75 -5.54 0.15
CA ARG A 59 -15.82 -4.35 1.00
C ARG A 59 -16.76 -3.28 0.45
N LEU A 60 -16.66 -2.98 -0.85
CA LEU A 60 -17.53 -2.01 -1.52
C LEU A 60 -19.00 -2.43 -1.56
N GLN A 61 -19.28 -3.74 -1.53
CA GLN A 61 -20.64 -4.29 -1.45
C GLN A 61 -21.25 -4.25 -0.04
N SER A 62 -20.44 -4.06 1.00
CA SER A 62 -20.97 -3.88 2.36
C SER A 62 -21.50 -2.45 2.50
N ASN A 63 -22.83 -2.28 2.59
CA ASN A 63 -23.57 -0.99 2.65
C ASN A 63 -23.14 0.01 3.75
N ASN A 64 -22.11 -0.29 4.53
CA ASN A 64 -21.66 0.48 5.70
C ASN A 64 -20.27 1.12 5.51
N THR A 65 -19.74 1.22 4.29
CA THR A 65 -18.38 1.75 4.07
C THR A 65 -18.36 2.75 2.93
N ASP A 66 -17.89 3.96 3.22
CA ASP A 66 -17.48 4.91 2.19
C ASP A 66 -16.45 4.24 1.26
N SER A 67 -16.66 4.34 -0.05
CA SER A 67 -15.76 3.81 -1.08
C SER A 67 -14.29 4.19 -0.87
N SER A 68 -14.01 5.40 -0.40
CA SER A 68 -12.66 5.89 -0.11
C SER A 68 -12.04 5.13 1.08
N ASN A 69 -12.81 4.94 2.16
CA ASN A 69 -12.37 4.19 3.32
C ASN A 69 -12.16 2.70 3.00
N GLY A 70 -13.05 2.10 2.21
CA GLY A 70 -12.89 0.71 1.77
C GLY A 70 -11.63 0.52 0.94
N PHE A 71 -11.35 1.46 0.05
CA PHE A 71 -10.13 1.47 -0.76
C PHE A 71 -8.87 1.64 0.09
N ASP A 72 -8.82 2.66 0.96
CA ASP A 72 -7.66 2.93 1.81
C ASP A 72 -7.35 1.78 2.74
N TYR A 73 -8.37 1.13 3.31
CA TYR A 73 -8.20 -0.05 4.14
C TYR A 73 -7.52 -1.18 3.36
N VAL A 74 -8.09 -1.59 2.22
CA VAL A 74 -7.54 -2.69 1.41
C VAL A 74 -6.15 -2.34 0.92
N ARG A 75 -5.94 -1.14 0.36
CA ARG A 75 -4.64 -0.68 -0.11
C ARG A 75 -3.59 -0.73 0.99
N THR A 76 -3.89 -0.22 2.19
CA THR A 76 -2.95 -0.19 3.30
C THR A 76 -2.44 -1.59 3.65
N PHE A 77 -3.37 -2.51 3.90
CA PHE A 77 -2.98 -3.85 4.31
C PHE A 77 -2.30 -4.63 3.20
N ARG A 78 -2.71 -4.47 1.93
CA ARG A 78 -2.08 -5.10 0.77
C ARG A 78 -0.67 -4.58 0.52
N SER A 79 -0.45 -3.26 0.62
CA SER A 79 0.89 -2.68 0.58
C SER A 79 1.77 -3.22 1.72
N LEU A 80 1.23 -3.38 2.94
CA LEU A 80 1.97 -3.99 4.04
C LEU A 80 2.34 -5.46 3.79
N GLU A 81 1.53 -6.23 3.06
CA GLU A 81 1.91 -7.62 2.70
C GLU A 81 3.16 -7.65 1.83
N TRP A 82 3.26 -6.72 0.88
CA TRP A 82 4.46 -6.58 0.06
C TRP A 82 5.65 -6.13 0.89
N ILE A 83 5.51 -4.99 1.58
CA ILE A 83 6.60 -4.35 2.32
C ILE A 83 7.16 -5.28 3.40
N CYS A 84 6.30 -6.01 4.10
CA CYS A 84 6.71 -6.92 5.17
C CYS A 84 7.08 -8.33 4.68
N GLY A 85 6.83 -8.63 3.40
CA GLY A 85 7.20 -9.86 2.74
C GLY A 85 8.33 -9.62 1.74
N GLY A 86 8.00 -9.65 0.45
CA GLY A 86 8.97 -9.56 -0.65
C GLY A 86 9.75 -8.24 -0.74
N GLY A 87 9.23 -7.17 -0.15
CA GLY A 87 9.84 -5.83 -0.15
C GLY A 87 10.65 -5.50 1.11
N LEU A 88 10.72 -6.38 2.12
CA LEU A 88 11.28 -6.02 3.44
C LEU A 88 12.77 -5.66 3.38
N ARG A 89 13.53 -6.36 2.55
CA ARG A 89 14.96 -6.08 2.34
C ARG A 89 15.16 -4.69 1.74
N ASP A 90 14.39 -4.37 0.69
CA ASP A 90 14.49 -3.08 -0.01
C ASP A 90 13.99 -1.94 0.88
N ALA A 91 12.90 -2.16 1.62
CA ALA A 91 12.35 -1.22 2.58
C ALA A 91 13.35 -0.89 3.71
N ASN A 92 14.09 -1.89 4.20
CA ASN A 92 15.14 -1.67 5.22
C ASN A 92 16.36 -0.94 4.65
N ASN A 93 16.78 -1.28 3.42
CA ASN A 93 17.98 -0.71 2.80
C ASN A 93 17.78 0.74 2.32
N GLN A 94 16.55 1.13 1.97
CA GLN A 94 16.22 2.43 1.39
C GLN A 94 15.28 3.25 2.28
N PHE A 95 15.14 2.86 3.55
CA PHE A 95 14.14 3.39 4.47
C PHE A 95 14.11 4.94 4.52
N THR A 96 15.28 5.56 4.64
CA THR A 96 15.45 7.03 4.70
C THR A 96 14.96 7.73 3.43
N SER A 97 15.05 7.07 2.29
CA SER A 97 14.62 7.62 1.01
C SER A 97 13.14 7.40 0.73
N PHE A 98 12.53 6.39 1.33
CA PHE A 98 11.10 6.08 1.15
C PHE A 98 10.18 6.84 2.11
N GLY A 99 10.60 7.08 3.36
CA GLY A 99 9.76 7.70 4.40
C GLY A 99 9.30 9.13 4.13
N SER A 100 9.81 9.79 3.09
CA SER A 100 9.36 11.11 2.64
C SER A 100 8.85 11.12 1.19
N PHE A 101 9.00 10.00 0.47
CA PHE A 101 8.75 9.94 -0.96
C PHE A 101 7.26 10.14 -1.31
N SER A 102 6.35 9.64 -0.47
CA SER A 102 4.91 9.85 -0.65
C SER A 102 4.49 11.33 -0.60
N ASN A 103 5.30 12.19 0.01
CA ASN A 103 5.06 13.64 0.09
C ASN A 103 5.69 14.40 -1.08
N SER A 104 6.48 13.72 -1.93
CA SER A 104 7.09 14.35 -3.09
C SER A 104 6.03 14.74 -4.13
N THR A 105 6.25 15.87 -4.81
CA THR A 105 5.40 16.32 -5.93
C THR A 105 5.34 15.28 -7.05
N VAL A 106 6.41 14.52 -7.26
CA VAL A 106 6.46 13.45 -8.27
C VAL A 106 5.54 12.29 -7.91
N TYR A 107 5.56 11.83 -6.66
CA TYR A 107 4.62 10.80 -6.17
C TYR A 107 3.18 11.28 -6.31
N GLN A 108 2.89 12.49 -5.82
CA GLN A 108 1.55 13.09 -5.89
C GLN A 108 1.08 13.23 -7.35
N GLY A 109 1.99 13.54 -8.27
CA GLY A 109 1.74 13.54 -9.71
C GLY A 109 1.32 12.16 -10.23
N CYS A 110 2.07 11.11 -9.94
CA CYS A 110 1.72 9.73 -10.35
C CYS A 110 0.32 9.32 -9.84
N MET A 111 0.02 9.66 -8.58
CA MET A 111 -1.27 9.34 -7.96
C MET A 111 -2.43 10.18 -8.53
N THR A 112 -2.19 11.47 -8.80
CA THR A 112 -3.19 12.36 -9.41
C THR A 112 -3.54 11.88 -10.82
N SER A 113 -2.54 11.53 -11.63
CA SER A 113 -2.78 10.96 -12.96
C SER A 113 -3.57 9.66 -12.89
N PHE A 114 -3.26 8.76 -11.94
CA PHE A 114 -4.04 7.54 -11.74
C PHE A 114 -5.52 7.87 -11.44
N ASN A 115 -5.78 8.74 -10.47
CA ASN A 115 -7.13 9.09 -10.06
C ASN A 115 -7.94 9.78 -11.17
N GLN A 116 -7.29 10.53 -12.06
CA GLN A 116 -7.96 11.24 -13.16
C GLN A 116 -8.21 10.36 -14.38
N THR A 117 -7.37 9.35 -14.61
CA THR A 117 -7.37 8.58 -15.88
C THR A 117 -7.84 7.15 -15.73
N ALA A 118 -7.81 6.58 -14.53
CA ALA A 118 -8.25 5.22 -14.29
C ALA A 118 -9.77 5.12 -14.42
N THR A 119 -10.21 4.32 -15.37
CA THR A 119 -11.59 3.92 -15.61
C THR A 119 -11.69 2.40 -15.53
N THR A 120 -12.90 1.87 -15.52
CA THR A 120 -13.12 0.42 -15.56
C THR A 120 -12.53 -0.24 -16.81
N SER A 121 -12.53 0.44 -17.96
CA SER A 121 -12.03 -0.11 -19.22
C SER A 121 -10.51 -0.12 -19.35
N ASN A 122 -9.80 0.77 -18.64
CA ASN A 122 -8.34 0.86 -18.69
C ASN A 122 -7.69 0.55 -17.33
N PHE A 123 -8.42 0.01 -16.36
CA PHE A 123 -7.98 -0.04 -14.96
C PHE A 123 -6.60 -0.68 -14.81
N CYS A 124 -6.38 -1.86 -15.40
CA CYS A 124 -5.11 -2.57 -15.24
C CYS A 124 -3.95 -1.94 -16.01
N SER A 125 -4.20 -1.31 -17.16
CA SER A 125 -3.15 -0.55 -17.87
C SER A 125 -2.80 0.73 -17.11
N SER A 126 -3.78 1.39 -16.50
CA SER A 126 -3.57 2.53 -15.59
C SER A 126 -2.75 2.12 -14.36
N VAL A 127 -3.04 0.96 -13.76
CA VAL A 127 -2.24 0.43 -12.64
C VAL A 127 -0.78 0.21 -13.06
N GLN A 128 -0.54 -0.38 -14.23
CA GLN A 128 0.82 -0.59 -14.76
C GLN A 128 1.53 0.74 -15.02
N ALA A 129 0.86 1.70 -15.64
CA ALA A 129 1.42 3.02 -15.94
C ALA A 129 1.82 3.76 -14.66
N THR A 130 0.97 3.72 -13.63
CA THR A 130 1.27 4.32 -12.33
C THR A 130 2.40 3.59 -11.61
N GLY A 131 2.44 2.25 -11.68
CA GLY A 131 3.58 1.47 -11.17
C GLY A 131 4.90 1.89 -11.82
N ASN A 132 4.92 2.06 -13.14
CA ASN A 132 6.09 2.54 -13.88
C ASN A 132 6.48 3.97 -13.48
N CYS A 133 5.49 4.87 -13.31
CA CYS A 133 5.72 6.24 -12.84
C CYS A 133 6.41 6.26 -11.46
N LEU A 134 5.91 5.44 -10.53
CA LEU A 134 6.48 5.30 -9.19
C LEU A 134 7.86 4.63 -9.21
N SER A 135 8.10 3.73 -10.17
CA SER A 135 9.42 3.12 -10.39
C SER A 135 10.47 4.16 -10.77
N SER A 136 10.17 4.96 -11.79
CA SER A 136 11.07 6.03 -12.26
C SER A 136 11.30 7.06 -11.17
N ALA A 137 10.24 7.46 -10.48
CA ALA A 137 10.32 8.47 -9.44
C ALA A 137 11.16 8.02 -8.23
N ASN A 138 11.05 6.77 -7.77
CA ASN A 138 11.89 6.23 -6.71
C ASN A 138 13.33 5.96 -7.16
N SER A 139 13.53 5.49 -8.38
CA SER A 139 14.88 5.28 -8.93
C SER A 139 15.63 6.61 -9.04
N ASN A 140 14.96 7.66 -9.50
CA ASN A 140 15.55 8.98 -9.67
C ASN A 140 15.84 9.67 -8.34
N SER A 141 15.00 9.48 -7.31
CA SER A 141 15.20 10.10 -6.00
C SER A 141 16.36 9.47 -5.22
N THR A 142 16.64 8.18 -5.45
CA THR A 142 17.67 7.43 -4.72
C THR A 142 18.94 7.17 -5.52
N GLY A 143 18.87 7.29 -6.85
CA GLY A 143 19.90 6.82 -7.77
C GLY A 143 20.00 5.28 -7.85
N GLN A 144 19.02 4.53 -7.32
CA GLN A 144 19.08 3.07 -7.22
C GLN A 144 17.91 2.38 -7.91
N ALA A 145 18.19 1.45 -8.81
CA ALA A 145 17.17 0.64 -9.50
C ALA A 145 16.29 -0.18 -8.54
N ALA A 146 16.86 -0.64 -7.42
CA ALA A 146 16.13 -1.36 -6.38
C ALA A 146 15.00 -0.51 -5.77
N ALA A 147 15.20 0.80 -5.66
CA ALA A 147 14.17 1.71 -5.19
C ALA A 147 13.00 1.83 -6.18
N GLY A 148 13.29 1.82 -7.48
CA GLY A 148 12.24 1.76 -8.51
C GLY A 148 11.40 0.51 -8.42
N ARG A 149 12.05 -0.65 -8.31
CA ARG A 149 11.36 -1.92 -8.14
C ARG A 149 10.44 -1.89 -6.92
N PHE A 150 10.94 -1.40 -5.79
CA PHE A 150 10.14 -1.23 -4.58
C PHE A 150 8.93 -0.32 -4.80
N GLY A 151 9.14 0.86 -5.38
CA GLY A 151 8.08 1.82 -5.69
C GLY A 151 6.97 1.24 -6.56
N CYS A 152 7.36 0.57 -7.65
CA CYS A 152 6.43 -0.09 -8.56
C CYS A 152 5.66 -1.21 -7.86
N GLU A 153 6.36 -2.12 -7.19
CA GLU A 153 5.75 -3.27 -6.52
C GLU A 153 4.83 -2.87 -5.37
N SER A 154 5.19 -1.84 -4.61
CA SER A 154 4.38 -1.32 -3.49
C SER A 154 2.98 -0.90 -3.93
N PHE A 155 2.87 -0.34 -5.15
CA PHE A 155 1.61 0.07 -5.74
C PHE A 155 0.91 -1.10 -6.45
N ARG A 156 1.62 -1.79 -7.35
CA ARG A 156 1.09 -2.90 -8.14
C ARG A 156 0.52 -4.02 -7.26
N TYR A 157 1.18 -4.35 -6.15
CA TYR A 157 0.76 -5.45 -5.28
C TYR A 157 -0.63 -5.21 -4.67
N THR A 158 -1.03 -3.95 -4.46
CA THR A 158 -2.38 -3.58 -4.05
C THR A 158 -3.44 -4.16 -4.98
N PHE A 159 -3.15 -4.23 -6.27
CA PHE A 159 -4.08 -4.59 -7.33
C PHE A 159 -3.84 -5.97 -7.92
N ASN A 160 -2.88 -6.76 -7.42
CA ASN A 160 -2.46 -8.02 -8.05
C ASN A 160 -3.58 -9.07 -8.26
N LYS A 161 -4.66 -8.99 -7.48
CA LYS A 161 -5.85 -9.86 -7.64
C LYS A 161 -6.86 -9.32 -8.64
N ALA A 162 -6.97 -8.00 -8.76
CA ALA A 162 -7.83 -7.34 -9.75
C ALA A 162 -7.16 -7.32 -11.14
N CYS A 163 -5.83 -7.18 -11.17
CA CYS A 163 -5.00 -7.07 -12.35
C CYS A 163 -3.85 -8.08 -12.27
N PRO A 164 -4.13 -9.38 -12.50
CA PRO A 164 -3.08 -10.40 -12.50
C PRO A 164 -2.13 -10.20 -13.69
N GLY A 165 -0.85 -10.51 -13.49
CA GLY A 165 0.16 -10.51 -14.57
C GLY A 165 0.90 -9.20 -14.81
N LEU A 166 0.57 -8.11 -14.10
CA LEU A 166 1.34 -6.86 -14.16
C LEU A 166 2.77 -7.05 -13.64
N GLN A 167 3.73 -6.29 -14.18
CA GLN A 167 5.16 -6.46 -13.92
C GLN A 167 5.87 -5.19 -13.44
N CYS A 168 6.89 -5.42 -12.61
CA CYS A 168 7.87 -4.51 -12.05
C CYS A 168 9.18 -5.32 -11.88
#